data_AF-A0A849I1P4-F1
#
_entry.id   AF-A0A849I1P4-F1
#
_cell.length_a   1.000
_cell.length_b   1.000
_cell.length_c   1.000
_cell.angle_alpha   90.00
_cell.angle_beta   90.00
_cell.angle_gamma   90.00
#
_symmetry.space_group_name_H-M   'P 1'
#
loop_
_entity.id
_entity.type
_entity.pdbx_description
1 polymer ?
#
loop_
_entity_poly.entity_id
_entity_poly.type
_entity_poly.pdbx_seq_one_letter_code
_entity_poly.pdbx_strand_id
1 'polypeptide(L)'
;MKQRPTHKYVSVVNGATVTQILDDKNRLVSATSVKQDGDRTIIEHFDSKWRQTGSEIVTVNGNQTRTEHYNKKWKLEGVDIVTVTGNKTVTEHFDSDLDFQWAKAEFDYGQYDYVQLYNYKWQIAADYTINEVNHDVSGLHVNWAAVAAGVAHGFDLI
;
A
#
# COMPACT_ATOMS: atom_id res chain seq x y z
N MET A 1 6.43 -0.84 -25.70
CA MET A 1 4.98 -0.70 -25.49
C MET A 1 4.61 0.77 -25.70
N LYS A 2 3.66 1.10 -26.58
CA LYS A 2 3.11 2.47 -26.64
C LYS A 2 2.12 2.63 -25.49
N GLN A 3 2.38 3.53 -24.55
CA GLN A 3 1.36 3.96 -23.59
C GLN A 3 0.19 4.52 -24.39
N ARG A 4 -1.01 3.94 -24.21
CA ARG A 4 -2.23 4.50 -24.79
C ARG A 4 -2.60 5.74 -23.96
N PRO A 5 -3.00 6.86 -24.58
CA PRO A 5 -3.40 8.04 -23.83
C PRO A 5 -4.60 7.70 -22.95
N THR A 6 -4.41 7.81 -21.64
CA THR A 6 -5.44 7.70 -20.62
C THR A 6 -5.89 9.10 -20.23
N HIS A 7 -7.20 9.37 -20.31
CA HIS A 7 -7.76 10.62 -19.82
C HIS A 7 -8.18 10.45 -18.38
N LYS A 8 -7.83 11.41 -17.51
CA LYS A 8 -8.28 11.47 -16.13
C LYS A 8 -9.38 12.52 -16.01
N TYR A 9 -10.57 12.09 -15.61
CA TYR A 9 -11.69 12.98 -15.27
C TYR A 9 -11.90 12.99 -13.76
N VAL A 10 -12.11 14.17 -13.19
CA VAL A 10 -12.37 14.35 -11.76
C VAL A 10 -13.68 15.11 -11.60
N SER A 11 -14.57 14.62 -10.76
CA SER A 11 -15.87 15.22 -10.45
C SER A 11 -16.19 15.07 -8.97
N VAL A 12 -17.20 15.81 -8.50
CA VAL A 12 -17.74 15.63 -7.15
C VAL A 12 -19.18 15.16 -7.27
N VAL A 13 -19.50 14.02 -6.65
CA VAL A 13 -20.82 13.38 -6.69
C VAL A 13 -21.20 13.01 -5.26
N ASN A 14 -22.34 13.52 -4.77
CA ASN A 14 -22.84 13.25 -3.42
C ASN A 14 -21.79 13.48 -2.30
N GLY A 15 -20.96 14.51 -2.46
CA GLY A 15 -19.88 14.84 -1.51
C GLY A 15 -18.64 13.95 -1.59
N ALA A 16 -18.60 12.98 -2.51
CA ALA A 16 -17.40 12.20 -2.82
C ALA A 16 -16.68 12.76 -4.04
N THR A 17 -15.35 12.77 -4.01
CA THR A 17 -14.53 13.05 -5.20
C THR A 17 -14.41 11.77 -6.00
N VAL A 18 -14.89 11.78 -7.24
CA VAL A 18 -14.84 10.64 -8.16
C VAL A 18 -13.80 10.93 -9.24
N THR A 19 -12.79 10.08 -9.31
CA THR A 19 -11.78 10.07 -10.37
C THR A 19 -12.06 8.92 -11.33
N GLN A 20 -12.18 9.21 -12.61
CA GLN A 20 -12.36 8.23 -13.68
C GLN A 20 -11.11 8.18 -14.55
N ILE A 21 -10.69 6.97 -14.90
CA ILE A 21 -9.66 6.72 -15.91
C ILE A 21 -10.36 6.23 -17.17
N LEU A 22 -10.20 6.97 -18.27
CA LEU A 22 -10.78 6.64 -19.57
C LEU A 22 -9.69 6.24 -20.56
N ASP A 23 -10.02 5.37 -21.51
CA ASP A 23 -9.15 5.05 -22.64
C ASP A 23 -9.14 6.16 -23.72
N ASP A 24 -8.44 5.90 -24.82
CA ASP A 24 -8.30 6.78 -25.98
C ASP A 24 -9.62 7.02 -26.74
N LYS A 25 -10.65 6.22 -26.44
CA LYS A 25 -12.00 6.31 -27.02
C LYS A 25 -13.01 6.85 -26.02
N ASN A 26 -12.56 7.47 -24.93
CA ASN A 26 -13.40 7.98 -23.83
C ASN A 26 -14.26 6.91 -23.15
N ARG A 27 -13.83 5.64 -23.17
CA ARG A 27 -14.51 4.55 -22.46
C ARG A 27 -13.89 4.38 -21.09
N LEU A 28 -14.72 4.14 -20.08
CA LEU A 28 -14.26 3.91 -18.71
C LEU A 28 -13.36 2.66 -18.64
N VAL A 29 -12.20 2.82 -18.00
CA VAL A 29 -11.27 1.75 -17.65
C VAL A 29 -11.44 1.38 -16.17
N SER A 30 -11.44 2.38 -15.31
CA SER A 30 -11.64 2.26 -13.87
C SER A 30 -12.12 3.58 -13.28
N ALA A 31 -12.66 3.53 -12.06
CA ALA A 31 -12.93 4.72 -11.27
C ALA A 31 -12.57 4.49 -9.80
N THR A 32 -12.28 5.60 -9.11
CA THR A 32 -12.10 5.66 -7.67
C THR A 32 -13.02 6.74 -7.10
N SER A 33 -13.78 6.41 -6.07
CA SER A 33 -14.53 7.37 -5.26
C SER A 33 -13.82 7.58 -3.94
N VAL A 34 -13.67 8.82 -3.50
CA VAL A 34 -13.05 9.18 -2.22
C VAL A 34 -14.01 10.06 -1.45
N LYS A 35 -14.37 9.64 -0.24
CA LYS A 35 -15.32 10.35 0.63
C LYS A 35 -14.77 10.46 2.05
N GLN A 36 -14.86 11.65 2.63
CA GLN A 36 -14.61 11.84 4.05
C GLN A 36 -15.86 11.45 4.86
N ASP A 37 -15.67 10.67 5.92
CA ASP A 37 -16.70 10.30 6.91
C ASP A 37 -16.12 10.42 8.32
N GLY A 38 -16.32 11.58 8.95
CA GLY A 38 -15.69 11.91 10.22
C GLY A 38 -14.17 11.93 10.11
N ASP A 39 -13.48 11.13 10.94
CA ASP A 39 -12.03 10.93 10.95
C ASP A 39 -11.54 9.92 9.90
N ARG A 40 -12.46 9.32 9.14
CA ARG A 40 -12.17 8.28 8.15
C ARG A 40 -12.23 8.85 6.74
N THR A 41 -11.34 8.36 5.89
CA THR A 41 -11.45 8.48 4.43
C THR A 41 -11.87 7.13 3.87
N ILE A 42 -13.01 7.08 3.21
CA ILE A 42 -13.51 5.90 2.50
C ILE A 42 -13.11 6.02 1.04
N ILE A 43 -12.42 5.01 0.54
CA ILE A 43 -11.99 4.90 -0.86
C ILE A 43 -12.70 3.67 -1.45
N GLU A 44 -13.38 3.84 -2.57
CA GLU A 44 -14.03 2.74 -3.28
C GLU A 44 -13.48 2.63 -4.70
N HIS A 45 -13.20 1.41 -5.15
CA HIS A 45 -12.65 1.13 -6.46
C HIS A 45 -13.68 0.46 -7.36
N PHE A 46 -13.74 0.87 -8.62
CA PHE A 46 -14.70 0.39 -9.60
C PHE A 46 -14.02 -0.03 -10.90
N ASP A 47 -14.56 -1.08 -11.51
CA ASP A 47 -14.16 -1.50 -12.85
C ASP A 47 -14.79 -0.64 -13.97
N SER A 48 -14.43 -0.95 -15.21
CA SER A 48 -14.99 -0.34 -16.44
C SER A 48 -16.52 -0.39 -16.57
N LYS A 49 -17.21 -1.21 -15.78
CA LYS A 49 -18.68 -1.35 -15.76
C LYS A 49 -19.29 -0.74 -14.50
N TRP A 50 -18.55 0.09 -13.77
CA TRP A 50 -18.98 0.67 -12.48
C TRP A 50 -19.32 -0.37 -11.41
N ARG A 51 -18.74 -1.57 -11.48
CA ARG A 51 -18.89 -2.56 -10.42
C ARG A 51 -17.79 -2.37 -9.42
N GLN A 52 -18.14 -2.26 -8.13
CA GLN A 52 -17.15 -2.17 -7.07
C GLN A 52 -16.26 -3.41 -7.07
N THR A 53 -14.94 -3.20 -7.03
CA THR A 53 -13.93 -4.26 -7.00
C THR A 53 -13.33 -4.43 -5.60
N GLY A 54 -13.26 -3.36 -4.83
CA GLY A 54 -12.76 -3.31 -3.46
C GLY A 54 -12.93 -1.92 -2.87
N SER A 55 -12.56 -1.78 -1.62
CA SER A 55 -12.58 -0.53 -0.88
C SER A 55 -11.47 -0.48 0.15
N GLU A 56 -11.11 0.74 0.54
CA GLU A 56 -10.19 1.02 1.64
C GLU A 56 -10.85 1.97 2.63
N ILE A 57 -10.59 1.77 3.92
CA ILE A 57 -10.88 2.76 4.96
C ILE A 57 -9.56 3.22 5.54
N VAL A 58 -9.25 4.50 5.36
CA VAL A 58 -8.04 5.13 5.88
C VAL A 58 -8.39 5.97 7.09
N THR A 59 -7.69 5.73 8.20
CA THR A 59 -7.78 6.54 9.43
C THR A 59 -6.38 7.05 9.77
N VAL A 60 -6.27 8.35 10.05
CA VAL A 60 -4.99 8.98 10.43
C VAL A 60 -5.07 9.44 11.88
N ASN A 61 -4.13 9.00 12.71
CA ASN A 61 -4.01 9.40 14.11
C ASN A 61 -2.56 9.79 14.41
N GLY A 62 -2.31 11.10 14.50
CA GLY A 62 -0.98 11.64 14.74
C GLY A 62 0.00 11.23 13.64
N ASN A 63 1.01 10.44 14.01
CA ASN A 63 2.05 9.95 13.10
C ASN A 63 1.76 8.56 12.53
N GLN A 64 0.58 8.01 12.80
CA GLN A 64 0.15 6.70 12.34
C GLN A 64 -1.00 6.82 11.34
N THR A 65 -0.92 6.09 10.24
CA THR A 65 -1.99 5.89 9.25
C THR A 65 -2.37 4.42 9.24
N ARG A 66 -3.65 4.10 9.42
CA ARG A 66 -4.19 2.76 9.31
C ARG A 66 -5.08 2.67 8.09
N THR A 67 -4.78 1.73 7.20
CA THR A 67 -5.56 1.43 5.99
C THR A 67 -6.14 0.04 6.12
N GLU A 68 -7.46 -0.07 6.14
CA GLU A 68 -8.17 -1.33 6.11
C GLU A 68 -8.60 -1.67 4.69
N HIS A 69 -8.29 -2.87 4.23
CA HIS A 69 -8.56 -3.33 2.87
C HIS A 69 -9.77 -4.25 2.85
N TYR A 70 -10.74 -3.96 1.97
CA TYR A 70 -11.99 -4.70 1.86
C TYR A 70 -12.23 -5.14 0.42
N ASN A 71 -12.78 -6.34 0.23
CA ASN A 71 -13.30 -6.71 -1.09
C ASN A 71 -14.64 -6.05 -1.41
N LYS A 72 -15.12 -6.27 -2.64
CA LYS A 72 -16.44 -5.85 -3.12
C LYS A 72 -17.66 -6.25 -2.26
N LYS A 73 -17.51 -7.17 -1.30
CA LYS A 73 -18.58 -7.55 -0.36
C LYS A 73 -18.39 -6.90 1.01
N TRP A 74 -17.48 -5.94 1.15
CA TRP A 74 -17.11 -5.32 2.41
C TRP A 74 -16.64 -6.32 3.48
N LYS A 75 -16.01 -7.42 3.04
CA LYS A 75 -15.28 -8.31 3.96
C LYS A 75 -13.83 -7.83 4.02
N LEU A 76 -13.31 -7.64 5.23
CA LEU A 76 -11.91 -7.31 5.50
C LEU A 76 -11.00 -8.39 4.90
N GLU A 77 -9.95 -7.94 4.20
CA GLU A 77 -8.92 -8.79 3.59
C GLU A 77 -7.55 -8.60 4.22
N GLY A 78 -7.31 -7.43 4.82
CA GLY A 78 -6.08 -7.11 5.52
C GLY A 78 -6.05 -5.69 6.04
N VAL A 79 -5.01 -5.37 6.80
CA VAL A 79 -4.79 -4.03 7.35
C VAL A 79 -3.33 -3.68 7.21
N ASP A 80 -3.07 -2.46 6.77
CA ASP A 80 -1.75 -1.86 6.77
C ASP A 80 -1.68 -0.75 7.82
N ILE A 81 -0.60 -0.71 8.58
CA ILE A 81 -0.32 0.37 9.53
C ILE A 81 1.01 1.00 9.15
N VAL A 82 0.97 2.28 8.78
CA VAL A 82 2.16 3.09 8.49
C VAL A 82 2.42 4.01 9.67
N THR A 83 3.58 3.91 10.30
CA THR A 83 4.02 4.77 11.40
C THR A 83 5.26 5.54 11.00
N VAL A 84 5.23 6.87 11.07
CA VAL A 84 6.36 7.75 10.74
C VAL A 84 6.96 8.34 12.02
N THR A 85 8.25 8.16 12.26
CA THR A 85 8.95 8.74 13.43
C THR A 85 10.30 9.31 13.00
N GLY A 86 10.40 10.63 12.96
CA GLY A 86 11.62 11.30 12.49
C GLY A 86 11.92 10.92 11.04
N ASN A 87 13.07 10.29 10.81
CA ASN A 87 13.49 9.80 9.50
C ASN A 87 13.12 8.35 9.22
N LYS A 88 12.32 7.71 10.08
CA LYS A 88 11.94 6.30 9.98
C LYS A 88 10.46 6.17 9.62
N THR A 89 10.16 5.35 8.62
CA THR A 89 8.80 4.90 8.29
C THR A 89 8.72 3.39 8.49
N VAL A 90 7.71 2.92 9.23
CA VAL A 90 7.42 1.48 9.38
C VAL A 90 6.06 1.21 8.77
N THR A 91 5.98 0.27 7.82
CA THR A 91 4.73 -0.28 7.32
C THR A 91 4.57 -1.70 7.84
N GLU A 92 3.52 -1.96 8.60
CA GLU A 92 3.15 -3.26 9.15
C GLU A 92 1.94 -3.80 8.40
N HIS A 93 1.96 -5.08 8.05
CA HIS A 93 0.89 -5.75 7.32
C HIS A 93 0.26 -6.85 8.18
N PHE A 94 -1.07 -6.85 8.22
CA PHE A 94 -1.89 -7.81 8.94
C PHE A 94 -2.89 -8.45 7.99
N ASP A 95 -3.26 -9.69 8.25
CA ASP A 95 -4.29 -10.40 7.49
C ASP A 95 -5.72 -10.00 7.93
N SER A 96 -6.72 -10.69 7.39
CA SER A 96 -8.13 -10.44 7.71
C SER A 96 -8.52 -10.77 9.14
N ASP A 97 -7.74 -11.60 9.83
CA ASP A 97 -7.94 -11.97 11.24
C ASP A 97 -7.14 -11.05 12.18
N LEU A 98 -6.45 -10.05 11.62
CA LEU A 98 -5.58 -9.09 12.29
C LEU A 98 -4.31 -9.73 12.88
N ASP A 99 -3.90 -10.88 12.35
CA ASP A 99 -2.61 -11.47 12.68
C ASP A 99 -1.50 -10.77 11.88
N PHE A 100 -0.44 -10.39 12.56
CA PHE A 100 0.72 -9.74 11.95
C PHE A 100 1.43 -10.70 10.98
N GLN A 101 1.68 -10.24 9.75
CA GLN A 101 2.31 -11.06 8.70
C GLN A 101 3.75 -10.63 8.42
N TRP A 102 4.00 -9.34 8.29
CA TRP A 102 5.34 -8.80 8.02
C TRP A 102 5.39 -7.28 8.20
N ALA A 103 6.61 -6.73 8.25
CA ALA A 103 6.82 -5.29 8.26
C ALA A 103 7.99 -4.87 7.37
N LYS A 104 7.93 -3.64 6.87
CA LYS A 104 9.05 -2.94 6.23
C LYS A 104 9.37 -1.69 7.03
N ALA A 105 10.62 -1.51 7.41
CA ALA A 105 11.13 -0.26 7.96
C ALA A 105 12.06 0.41 6.94
N GLU A 106 11.80 1.67 6.64
CA GLU A 106 12.60 2.53 5.75
C GLU A 106 13.18 3.69 6.58
N PHE A 107 14.47 3.94 6.42
CA PHE A 107 15.20 4.98 7.13
C PHE A 107 15.85 5.93 6.13
N ASP A 108 15.37 7.16 6.09
CA ASP A 108 15.87 8.23 5.21
C ASP A 108 17.09 8.91 5.83
N TYR A 109 18.24 8.85 5.14
CA TYR A 109 19.46 9.57 5.51
C TYR A 109 19.84 10.66 4.49
N GLY A 110 18.88 11.07 3.66
CA GLY A 110 18.94 12.18 2.69
C GLY A 110 19.68 11.86 1.39
N GLN A 111 20.76 11.07 1.44
CA GLN A 111 21.45 10.57 0.23
C GLN A 111 21.23 9.07 0.01
N TYR A 112 20.79 8.36 1.04
CA TYR A 112 20.58 6.93 1.03
C TYR A 112 19.39 6.57 1.92
N ASP A 113 18.64 5.56 1.51
CA ASP A 113 17.70 4.87 2.36
C ASP A 113 18.29 3.57 2.85
N TYR A 114 18.03 3.23 4.11
CA TYR A 114 18.24 1.88 4.61
C TYR A 114 16.89 1.21 4.81
N VAL A 115 16.75 -0.02 4.29
CA VAL A 115 15.49 -0.77 4.33
C VAL A 115 15.71 -2.06 5.12
N GLN A 116 14.78 -2.38 6.02
CA GLN A 116 14.72 -3.63 6.75
C GLN A 116 13.35 -4.29 6.53
N LEU A 117 13.36 -5.57 6.15
CA LEU A 117 12.17 -6.40 6.00
C LEU A 117 12.10 -7.40 7.15
N TYR A 118 10.95 -7.46 7.81
CA TYR A 118 10.68 -8.33 8.96
C TYR A 118 9.62 -9.36 8.59
N ASN A 119 9.81 -10.61 9.00
CA ASN A 119 8.77 -11.64 8.90
C ASN A 119 7.75 -11.53 10.05
N TYR A 120 6.74 -12.40 10.06
CA TYR A 120 5.68 -12.51 11.09
C TYR A 120 6.17 -12.70 12.54
N LYS A 121 7.45 -13.01 12.75
CA LYS A 121 8.08 -13.15 14.06
C LYS A 121 8.93 -11.93 14.44
N TRP A 122 8.83 -10.83 13.70
CA TRP A 122 9.66 -9.64 13.88
C TRP A 122 11.16 -9.90 13.73
N GLN A 123 11.53 -10.91 12.94
CA GLN A 123 12.93 -11.20 12.61
C GLN A 123 13.29 -10.55 11.28
N ILE A 124 14.46 -9.91 11.21
CA ILE A 124 14.97 -9.35 9.94
C ILE A 124 15.19 -10.51 8.97
N ALA A 125 14.40 -10.49 7.90
CA ALA A 125 14.45 -11.42 6.79
C ALA A 125 15.39 -10.91 5.69
N ALA A 126 15.44 -9.59 5.48
CA ALA A 126 16.42 -8.95 4.62
C ALA A 126 16.66 -7.50 5.00
N ASP A 127 17.80 -6.97 4.60
CA ASP A 127 18.11 -5.54 4.67
C ASP A 127 19.01 -5.10 3.53
N TYR A 128 18.88 -3.85 3.10
CA TYR A 128 19.67 -3.28 2.01
C TYR A 128 19.68 -1.75 2.06
N THR A 129 20.61 -1.15 1.34
CA THR A 129 20.71 0.30 1.15
C THR A 129 20.36 0.69 -0.27
N ILE A 130 19.54 1.71 -0.43
CA ILE A 130 19.26 2.37 -1.72
C ILE A 130 20.02 3.68 -1.75
N ASN A 131 20.83 3.91 -2.77
CA ASN A 131 21.41 5.22 -3.06
C ASN A 131 20.43 6.00 -3.94
N GLU A 132 19.83 7.07 -3.41
CA GLU A 132 18.85 7.87 -4.16
C GLU A 132 19.46 8.66 -5.31
N VAL A 133 20.75 9.01 -5.22
CA VAL A 133 21.45 9.81 -6.23
C VAL A 133 21.70 9.00 -7.50
N ASN A 134 22.06 7.74 -7.33
CA ASN A 134 22.43 6.87 -8.45
C ASN A 134 21.38 5.80 -8.77
N HIS A 135 20.33 5.68 -7.95
CA HIS A 135 19.31 4.63 -8.01
C HIS A 135 19.87 3.21 -7.91
N ASP A 136 20.94 3.04 -7.13
CA ASP A 136 21.63 1.76 -6.94
C ASP A 136 21.25 1.10 -5.61
N VAL A 137 21.13 -0.24 -5.63
CA VAL A 137 20.96 -1.06 -4.42
C VAL A 137 22.28 -1.69 -4.03
N SER A 138 22.63 -1.63 -2.75
CA SER A 138 23.85 -2.22 -2.19
C SER A 138 23.61 -2.79 -0.79
N GLY A 139 24.58 -3.57 -0.29
CA GLY A 139 24.52 -4.08 1.08
C GLY A 139 23.38 -5.06 1.35
N LEU A 140 22.87 -5.73 0.30
CA LEU A 140 21.79 -6.71 0.45
C LEU A 140 22.26 -7.90 1.29
N HIS A 141 21.64 -8.06 2.45
CA HIS A 141 21.74 -9.26 3.26
C HIS A 141 20.37 -9.94 3.33
N VAL A 142 20.37 -11.26 3.20
CA VAL A 142 19.15 -12.08 3.27
C VAL A 142 19.35 -13.19 4.30
N ASN A 143 18.46 -13.23 5.29
CA ASN A 143 18.36 -14.32 6.24
C ASN A 143 17.36 -15.35 5.74
N TRP A 144 17.83 -16.29 4.92
CA TRP A 144 16.99 -17.33 4.31
C TRP A 144 16.21 -18.18 5.32
N ALA A 145 16.69 -18.32 6.56
CA ALA A 145 15.94 -19.02 7.61
C ALA A 145 14.71 -18.21 8.06
N ALA A 146 14.86 -16.89 8.21
CA ALA A 146 13.74 -15.99 8.52
C ALA A 146 12.76 -15.88 7.35
N VAL A 147 13.25 -15.85 6.11
CA VAL A 147 12.44 -15.89 4.89
C VAL A 147 11.61 -17.17 4.84
N ALA A 148 12.25 -18.34 4.95
CA ALA A 148 11.57 -19.63 4.89
C ALA A 148 10.49 -19.78 5.98
N ALA A 149 10.72 -19.21 7.17
CA ALA A 149 9.72 -19.15 8.22
C ALA A 149 8.52 -18.27 7.83
N GLY A 150 8.75 -17.16 7.10
CA GLY A 150 7.74 -16.19 6.71
C GLY A 150 6.90 -16.58 5.48
N VAL A 151 7.40 -17.41 4.56
CA VAL A 151 6.68 -17.76 3.31
C VAL A 151 5.31 -18.39 3.56
N ALA A 152 5.14 -19.12 4.68
CA ALA A 152 3.84 -19.68 5.08
C ALA A 152 2.78 -18.60 5.45
N HIS A 153 3.22 -17.38 5.72
CA HIS A 153 2.43 -16.21 6.13
C HIS A 153 2.43 -15.12 5.05
N GLY A 154 2.60 -15.50 3.78
CA GLY A 154 2.53 -14.56 2.65
C GLY A 154 3.70 -13.57 2.56
N PHE A 155 4.79 -13.78 3.31
CA PHE A 155 6.01 -13.01 3.15
C PHE A 155 6.76 -13.49 1.90
N ASP A 156 6.91 -12.61 0.90
CA ASP A 156 7.69 -12.86 -0.30
C ASP A 156 8.74 -11.75 -0.48
N LEU A 157 9.97 -12.15 -0.79
CA LEU A 157 11.01 -11.21 -1.21
C LEU A 157 10.72 -10.85 -2.67
N ILE A 158 10.23 -9.63 -2.88
CA ILE A 158 9.86 -9.06 -4.19
C ILE A 158 10.99 -9.25 -5.22
#